data_AF-L7JW69-F1
#
_entry.id   AF-L7JW69-F1
#
_cell.length_a   1.000
_cell.length_b   1.000
_cell.length_c   1.000
_cell.angle_alpha   90.00
_cell.angle_beta   90.00
_cell.angle_gamma   90.00
#
_symmetry.space_group_name_H-M   'P 1'
#
loop_
_entity.id
_entity.type
_entity.pdbx_description
1 polymer ?
#
loop_
_entity_poly.entity_id
_entity_poly.type
_entity_poly.pdbx_seq_one_letter_code
_entity_poly.pdbx_strand_id
1 'polypeptide(L)'
;MSASKIFGNIKMKELLADSIIGILRLRNSQRHEFGLEKIRKTSLQKRVLQEVYKLTDFPSTNTREELALLLGLPHRSIQVWFQNKRQKNRQTSSISEKDSLINKENVHKVEQNTEYGSIATLDTYEISTCKLIEIIEFCQEEEKKKSYMFLTFK
;
A
#
# COMPACT_ATOMS: atom_id res chain seq x y z
N MET A 1 -9.34 28.27 -17.83
CA MET A 1 -10.29 27.48 -17.01
C MET A 1 -10.54 28.24 -15.71
N SER A 2 -11.78 28.57 -15.34
CA SER A 2 -12.07 29.32 -14.10
C SER A 2 -11.80 28.45 -12.86
N ALA A 3 -11.25 29.05 -11.78
CA ALA A 3 -10.92 28.37 -10.54
C ALA A 3 -12.09 27.59 -9.94
N SER A 4 -13.32 28.12 -10.07
CA SER A 4 -14.55 27.47 -9.62
C SER A 4 -14.83 26.14 -10.33
N LYS A 5 -14.49 26.05 -11.63
CA LYS A 5 -14.65 24.83 -12.43
C LYS A 5 -13.58 23.78 -12.10
N ILE A 6 -12.36 24.23 -11.78
CA ILE A 6 -11.27 23.36 -11.32
C ILE A 6 -11.61 22.78 -9.95
N PHE A 7 -12.03 23.63 -9.01
CA PHE A 7 -12.43 23.20 -7.66
C PHE A 7 -13.63 22.25 -7.69
N GLY A 8 -14.64 22.55 -8.52
CA GLY A 8 -15.77 21.64 -8.74
C GLY A 8 -15.35 20.27 -9.25
N ASN A 9 -14.39 20.22 -10.20
CA ASN A 9 -13.86 18.96 -10.71
C ASN A 9 -13.07 18.17 -9.66
N ILE A 10 -12.30 18.84 -8.80
CA ILE A 10 -11.55 18.19 -7.71
C ILE A 10 -12.54 17.56 -6.72
N LYS A 11 -13.52 18.34 -6.26
CA LYS A 11 -14.52 17.88 -5.29
C LYS A 11 -15.38 16.73 -5.84
N MET A 12 -15.67 16.73 -7.14
CA MET A 12 -16.37 15.62 -7.80
C MET A 12 -15.55 14.32 -7.82
N LYS A 13 -14.23 14.42 -7.99
CA LYS A 13 -13.34 13.24 -7.94
C LYS A 13 -13.26 12.66 -6.53
N GLU A 14 -13.21 13.51 -5.50
CA GLU A 14 -13.24 13.10 -4.10
C GLU A 14 -14.52 12.34 -3.76
N LEU A 15 -15.68 12.90 -4.12
CA LEU A 15 -16.97 12.26 -3.89
C LEU A 15 -17.09 10.90 -4.59
N LEU A 16 -16.58 10.80 -5.82
CA LEU A 16 -16.58 9.56 -6.59
C LEU A 16 -15.67 8.50 -5.95
N ALA A 17 -14.49 8.90 -5.48
CA ALA A 17 -13.55 8.00 -4.81
C ALA A 17 -14.16 7.41 -3.52
N ASP A 18 -14.79 8.24 -2.69
CA ASP A 18 -15.43 7.80 -1.45
C ASP A 18 -16.63 6.87 -1.73
N SER A 19 -17.39 7.17 -2.79
CA SER A 19 -18.51 6.31 -3.23
C SER A 19 -18.04 4.92 -3.64
N ILE A 20 -16.90 4.82 -4.35
CA ILE A 20 -16.29 3.53 -4.71
C ILE A 20 -15.94 2.73 -3.45
N ILE A 21 -15.30 3.35 -2.46
CA ILE A 21 -14.97 2.68 -1.18
C ILE A 21 -16.23 2.21 -0.47
N GLY A 22 -17.26 3.06 -0.40
CA GLY A 22 -18.55 2.71 0.20
C GLY A 22 -19.17 1.46 -0.45
N ILE A 23 -19.22 1.41 -1.78
CA ILE A 23 -19.73 0.25 -2.53
C ILE A 23 -18.90 -1.00 -2.25
N LEU A 24 -17.56 -0.87 -2.22
CA LEU A 24 -16.66 -2.00 -1.94
C LEU A 24 -16.84 -2.55 -0.52
N ARG A 25 -17.03 -1.68 0.48
CA ARG A 25 -17.33 -2.06 1.87
C ARG A 25 -18.64 -2.85 1.94
N LEU A 26 -19.69 -2.35 1.31
CA LEU A 26 -21.00 -3.04 1.28
C LEU A 26 -20.90 -4.43 0.65
N ARG A 27 -20.16 -4.57 -0.45
CA ARG A 27 -19.97 -5.86 -1.13
C ARG A 27 -19.14 -6.86 -0.30
N ASN A 28 -18.20 -6.37 0.49
CA ASN A 28 -17.25 -7.21 1.25
C ASN A 28 -17.73 -7.57 2.67
N SER A 29 -18.84 -7.00 3.14
CA SER A 29 -19.45 -7.32 4.45
C SER A 29 -19.83 -8.81 4.60
N GLN A 30 -19.98 -9.54 3.49
CA GLN A 30 -20.28 -10.99 3.45
C GLN A 30 -19.02 -11.89 3.43
N ARG A 31 -17.80 -11.33 3.36
CA ARG A 31 -16.56 -12.09 3.08
C ARG A 31 -15.46 -11.90 4.13
N HIS A 32 -15.82 -11.53 5.36
CA HIS A 32 -14.88 -11.04 6.37
C HIS A 32 -13.92 -12.08 6.96
N GLU A 33 -13.92 -13.33 6.48
CA GLU A 33 -12.95 -14.35 6.91
C GLU A 33 -12.22 -14.99 5.73
N PHE A 34 -11.40 -14.21 5.01
CA PHE A 34 -10.30 -14.82 4.25
C PHE A 34 -9.16 -15.15 5.20
N GLY A 35 -9.39 -16.20 5.98
CA GLY A 35 -8.42 -16.79 6.89
C GLY A 35 -7.17 -17.24 6.15
N LEU A 36 -6.02 -16.78 6.65
CA LEU A 36 -4.69 -17.42 6.74
C LEU A 36 -4.04 -18.04 5.49
N GLU A 37 -4.70 -18.15 4.34
CA GLU A 37 -4.07 -18.69 3.14
C GLU A 37 -3.13 -17.65 2.54
N LYS A 38 -1.89 -18.07 2.28
CA LYS A 38 -0.84 -17.19 1.80
C LYS A 38 -1.10 -16.80 0.34
N ILE A 39 -1.84 -15.71 0.14
CA ILE A 39 -2.11 -15.16 -1.19
C ILE A 39 -0.81 -14.57 -1.77
N ARG A 40 -0.36 -15.11 -2.91
CA ARG A 40 0.73 -14.53 -3.69
C ARG A 40 0.23 -13.27 -4.42
N LYS A 41 0.74 -12.11 -4.02
CA LYS A 41 0.42 -10.81 -4.64
C LYS A 41 0.79 -10.81 -6.13
N THR A 42 -0.08 -10.26 -6.97
CA THR A 42 0.16 -10.03 -8.41
C THR A 42 1.22 -8.95 -8.63
N SER A 43 1.71 -8.83 -9.87
CA SER A 43 2.68 -7.77 -10.25
C SER A 43 2.11 -6.38 -10.01
N LEU A 44 0.87 -6.12 -10.46
CA LEU A 44 0.15 -4.87 -10.20
C LEU A 44 0.05 -4.55 -8.72
N GLN A 45 -0.40 -5.51 -7.89
CA GLN A 45 -0.55 -5.31 -6.45
C GLN A 45 0.78 -4.94 -5.78
N LYS A 46 1.88 -5.59 -6.17
CA LYS A 46 3.21 -5.26 -5.64
C LYS A 46 3.64 -3.86 -6.07
N ARG A 47 3.36 -3.47 -7.31
CA ARG A 47 3.73 -2.16 -7.85
C ARG A 47 2.99 -1.04 -7.13
N VAL A 48 1.67 -1.17 -6.96
CA VAL A 48 0.85 -0.20 -6.20
C VAL A 48 1.40 -0.03 -4.78
N LEU A 49 1.67 -1.14 -4.09
CA LEU A 49 2.25 -1.09 -2.74
C LEU A 49 3.62 -0.38 -2.70
N GLN A 50 4.45 -0.55 -3.74
CA GLN A 50 5.72 0.15 -3.87
C GLN A 50 5.53 1.65 -4.10
N GLU A 51 4.62 2.05 -4.98
CA GLU A 51 4.34 3.48 -5.25
C GLU A 51 3.76 4.19 -4.02
N VAL A 52 2.88 3.53 -3.26
CA VAL A 52 2.40 4.06 -1.98
C VAL A 52 3.53 4.20 -0.97
N TYR A 53 4.42 3.21 -0.88
CA TYR A 53 5.57 3.25 0.02
C TYR A 53 6.50 4.44 -0.25
N LYS A 54 6.65 4.85 -1.52
CA LYS A 54 7.43 6.05 -1.86
C LYS A 54 6.82 7.34 -1.30
N LEU A 55 5.51 7.37 -1.05
CA LEU A 55 4.84 8.51 -0.42
C LEU A 55 5.02 8.46 1.10
N THR A 56 4.86 7.28 1.69
CA THR A 56 5.04 7.07 3.13
C THR A 56 5.35 5.62 3.47
N ASP A 57 6.34 5.44 4.33
CA ASP A 57 6.69 4.14 4.91
C ASP A 57 5.67 3.70 5.99
N PHE A 58 4.85 4.63 6.48
CA PHE A 58 3.92 4.49 7.61
C PHE A 58 2.50 4.95 7.24
N PRO A 59 1.81 4.25 6.31
CA PRO A 59 0.43 4.58 6.00
C PRO A 59 -0.49 4.38 7.20
N SER A 60 -1.48 5.26 7.35
CA SER A 60 -2.50 5.19 8.42
C SER A 60 -3.32 3.89 8.36
N THR A 61 -4.05 3.59 9.43
CA THR A 61 -4.98 2.43 9.44
C THR A 61 -6.04 2.55 8.35
N ASN A 62 -6.67 3.72 8.22
CA ASN A 62 -7.67 3.96 7.18
C ASN A 62 -7.10 3.75 5.76
N THR A 63 -5.94 4.35 5.46
CA THR A 63 -5.26 4.15 4.17
C THR A 63 -4.95 2.67 3.88
N ARG A 64 -4.58 1.88 4.90
CA ARG A 64 -4.33 0.44 4.73
C ARG A 64 -5.62 -0.35 4.48
N GLU A 65 -6.74 0.03 5.09
CA GLU A 65 -8.06 -0.55 4.85
C GLU A 65 -8.56 -0.23 3.45
N GLU A 66 -8.45 1.02 3.01
CA GLU A 66 -8.80 1.43 1.64
C GLU A 66 -7.97 0.68 0.61
N LEU A 67 -6.65 0.57 0.81
CA LEU A 67 -5.78 -0.24 -0.05
C LEU A 67 -6.18 -1.72 -0.09
N ALA A 68 -6.57 -2.29 1.05
CA ALA A 68 -7.04 -3.66 1.13
C ALA A 68 -8.29 -3.87 0.26
N LEU A 69 -9.25 -2.94 0.33
CA LEU A 69 -10.47 -2.96 -0.48
C LEU A 69 -10.17 -2.79 -1.97
N LEU A 70 -9.35 -1.80 -2.33
CA LEU A 70 -9.01 -1.47 -3.71
C LEU A 70 -8.20 -2.58 -4.39
N LEU A 71 -7.29 -3.23 -3.67
CA LEU A 71 -6.45 -4.31 -4.21
C LEU A 71 -7.05 -5.71 -4.06
N GLY A 72 -8.17 -5.85 -3.34
CA GLY A 72 -8.77 -7.14 -3.02
C GLY A 72 -7.85 -8.03 -2.18
N LEU A 73 -7.12 -7.43 -1.24
CA LEU A 73 -6.18 -8.13 -0.36
C LEU A 73 -6.64 -8.03 1.10
N PRO A 74 -6.34 -9.01 1.96
CA PRO A 74 -6.63 -8.88 3.39
C PRO A 74 -5.86 -7.69 4.00
N HIS A 75 -6.51 -6.91 4.88
CA HIS A 75 -5.89 -5.78 5.59
C HIS A 75 -4.56 -6.19 6.25
N ARG A 76 -4.54 -7.35 6.92
CA ARG A 76 -3.33 -7.90 7.54
C ARG A 76 -2.21 -8.14 6.53
N SER A 77 -2.54 -8.55 5.29
CA SER A 77 -1.56 -8.75 4.21
C SER A 77 -0.89 -7.46 3.77
N ILE A 78 -1.62 -6.33 3.82
CA ILE A 78 -1.09 -4.98 3.56
C ILE A 78 -0.17 -4.58 4.72
N GLN A 79 -0.65 -4.68 5.96
CA GLN A 79 0.12 -4.34 7.16
C GLN A 79 1.47 -5.09 7.21
N VAL A 80 1.45 -6.42 7.05
CA VAL A 80 2.66 -7.25 7.06
C VAL A 80 3.60 -6.86 5.91
N TRP A 81 3.08 -6.52 4.74
CA TRP A 81 3.91 -6.09 3.62
C TRP A 81 4.71 -4.82 3.96
N PHE A 82 4.07 -3.80 4.53
CA PHE A 82 4.76 -2.57 4.94
C PHE A 82 5.76 -2.81 6.07
N GLN A 83 5.44 -3.68 7.04
CA GLN A 83 6.37 -4.10 8.08
C GLN A 83 7.64 -4.75 7.48
N ASN A 84 7.45 -5.75 6.60
CA ASN A 84 8.56 -6.45 5.95
C ASN A 84 9.39 -5.52 5.06
N LYS A 85 8.74 -4.58 4.36
CA LYS A 85 9.42 -3.62 3.50
C LYS A 85 10.33 -2.69 4.32
N ARG A 86 9.85 -2.16 5.44
CA ARG A 86 10.66 -1.35 6.36
C ARG A 86 11.80 -2.14 7.00
N GLN A 87 11.55 -3.38 7.42
CA GLN A 87 12.60 -4.25 7.96
C GLN A 87 13.72 -4.47 6.95
N LYS A 88 13.38 -4.76 5.68
CA LYS A 88 14.36 -4.91 4.60
C LYS A 88 15.17 -3.63 4.39
N ASN A 89 14.52 -2.46 4.39
CA ASN A 89 15.21 -1.18 4.21
C ASN A 89 16.21 -0.88 5.33
N ARG A 90 15.84 -1.14 6.60
CA ARG A 90 16.75 -0.98 7.74
C ARG A 90 17.95 -1.91 7.65
N GLN A 91 17.75 -3.16 7.22
CA GLN A 91 18.85 -4.11 7.04
C GLN A 91 19.82 -3.63 5.96
N THR A 92 19.32 -3.14 4.82
CA THR A 92 20.18 -2.61 3.75
C THR A 92 20.97 -1.37 4.17
N SER A 93 20.36 -0.44 4.93
CA SER A 93 21.06 0.73 5.46
C SER A 93 22.12 0.37 6.50
N SER A 94 21.86 -0.66 7.32
CA SER A 94 22.84 -1.14 8.30
C SER A 94 24.00 -1.92 7.67
N ILE A 95 23.81 -2.53 6.48
CA ILE A 95 24.88 -3.23 5.76
C ILE A 95 25.85 -2.23 5.12
N SER A 96 25.36 -1.09 4.61
CA SER A 96 26.24 -0.03 4.08
C SER A 96 27.14 0.64 5.14
N GLU A 97 26.80 0.54 6.43
CA GLU A 97 27.63 1.03 7.54
C GLU A 97 28.56 -0.06 8.11
N LYS A 98 28.24 -1.35 7.90
CA LYS A 98 28.88 -2.49 8.56
C LYS A 98 29.98 -3.19 7.78
N ASP A 99 30.33 -2.74 6.58
CA ASP A 99 31.63 -3.09 5.97
C ASP A 99 32.82 -2.48 6.74
N SER A 100 32.57 -1.74 7.83
CA SER A 100 33.62 -1.26 8.72
C SER A 100 33.81 -2.05 10.02
N LEU A 101 32.83 -2.81 10.57
CA LEU A 101 33.07 -3.63 11.79
C LEU A 101 32.11 -4.83 11.93
N ILE A 102 32.72 -6.01 12.08
CA ILE A 102 32.19 -7.37 12.20
C ILE A 102 31.30 -7.58 13.45
N ASN A 103 30.28 -8.45 13.31
CA ASN A 103 29.50 -9.17 14.34
C ASN A 103 29.14 -8.44 15.63
N LYS A 104 27.85 -8.10 15.79
CA LYS A 104 27.18 -8.24 17.09
C LYS A 104 25.86 -8.97 16.94
N GLU A 105 25.74 -9.96 17.80
CA GLU A 105 24.75 -11.00 17.91
C GLU A 105 23.34 -10.48 18.20
N ASN A 106 22.35 -11.30 17.81
CA ASN A 106 21.08 -11.54 18.49
C ASN A 106 20.51 -10.39 19.35
N VAL A 107 19.62 -9.57 18.78
CA VAL A 107 18.66 -8.78 19.59
C VAL A 107 17.24 -8.95 19.04
N HIS A 108 16.49 -9.78 19.76
CA HIS A 108 15.04 -9.78 19.95
C HIS A 108 14.11 -10.09 18.77
N LYS A 109 13.74 -11.39 18.69
CA LYS A 109 12.36 -11.81 18.48
C LYS A 109 11.49 -11.24 19.60
N VAL A 110 10.52 -10.37 19.30
CA VAL A 110 9.12 -10.37 19.77
C VAL A 110 8.42 -9.25 19.00
N GLU A 111 7.62 -9.61 18.00
CA GLU A 111 6.58 -8.73 17.44
C GLU A 111 5.58 -9.59 16.64
N GLN A 112 5.21 -10.71 17.24
CA GLN A 112 4.00 -11.44 16.86
C GLN A 112 3.12 -11.46 18.10
N ASN A 113 1.90 -10.95 17.93
CA ASN A 113 0.79 -10.88 18.90
C ASN A 113 0.82 -9.69 19.86
N THR A 114 0.61 -8.50 19.33
CA THR A 114 -0.18 -7.48 20.03
C THR A 114 -1.09 -6.78 19.03
N GLU A 115 -2.39 -7.00 19.21
CA GLU A 115 -3.41 -5.97 19.05
C GLU A 115 -2.81 -4.63 19.53
N TYR A 116 -2.62 -3.68 18.62
CA TYR A 116 -1.93 -2.40 18.90
C TYR A 116 -0.52 -2.54 19.52
N GLY A 117 0.41 -3.21 18.83
CA GLY A 117 1.83 -3.08 19.14
C GLY A 117 2.32 -1.64 18.98
N SER A 118 2.59 -0.98 20.11
CA SER A 118 3.26 0.32 20.30
C SER A 118 4.03 0.84 19.07
N ILE A 119 3.34 1.57 18.21
CA ILE A 119 3.96 2.51 17.28
C ILE A 119 3.75 3.87 17.90
N ALA A 120 4.84 4.57 18.21
CA ALA A 120 4.83 5.98 18.55
C ALA A 120 3.81 6.72 17.68
N THR A 121 2.78 7.26 18.32
CA THR A 121 1.50 7.66 17.72
C THR A 121 1.57 8.94 16.89
N LEU A 122 2.68 9.28 16.24
CA LEU A 122 2.82 10.62 15.64
C LEU A 122 3.22 10.71 14.15
N ASP A 123 3.62 9.62 13.48
CA ASP A 123 4.02 9.72 12.06
C ASP A 123 3.24 8.78 11.13
N THR A 124 1.97 8.46 11.44
CA THR A 124 1.12 7.79 10.44
C THR A 124 0.56 8.80 9.46
N TYR A 125 0.83 8.61 8.17
CA TYR A 125 0.36 9.52 7.12
C TYR A 125 -0.92 8.99 6.48
N GLU A 126 -1.96 9.83 6.45
CA GLU A 126 -3.19 9.56 5.74
C GLU A 126 -3.05 9.97 4.27
N ILE A 127 -3.29 9.02 3.37
CA ILE A 127 -3.34 9.24 1.93
C ILE A 127 -4.80 9.25 1.52
N SER A 128 -5.22 10.28 0.78
CA SER A 128 -6.59 10.39 0.30
C SER A 128 -6.95 9.28 -0.68
N THR A 129 -8.22 8.86 -0.65
CA THR A 129 -8.78 7.85 -1.55
C THR A 129 -8.48 8.16 -3.02
N CYS A 130 -8.66 9.41 -3.45
CA CYS A 130 -8.33 9.85 -4.81
C CYS A 130 -6.89 9.54 -5.16
N LYS A 131 -5.95 9.80 -4.25
CA LYS A 131 -4.54 9.58 -4.53
C LYS A 131 -4.21 8.10 -4.67
N LEU A 132 -4.85 7.24 -3.88
CA LEU A 132 -4.71 5.79 -4.02
C LEU A 132 -5.23 5.30 -5.37
N ILE A 133 -6.39 5.81 -5.82
CA ILE A 133 -6.96 5.47 -7.13
C ILE A 133 -6.04 5.93 -8.26
N GLU A 134 -5.52 7.16 -8.21
CA GLU A 134 -4.56 7.67 -9.20
C GLU A 134 -3.33 6.75 -9.33
N ILE A 135 -2.77 6.27 -8.21
CA ILE A 135 -1.62 5.36 -8.21
C ILE A 135 -1.98 4.03 -8.89
N ILE A 136 -3.18 3.49 -8.61
CA ILE A 136 -3.64 2.23 -9.20
C ILE A 136 -3.82 2.38 -10.71
N GLU A 137 -4.51 3.43 -11.15
CA GLU A 137 -4.72 3.74 -12.57
C GLU A 137 -3.38 3.87 -13.30
N PHE A 138 -2.44 4.64 -12.71
CA PHE A 138 -1.08 4.78 -13.23
C PHE A 138 -0.37 3.43 -13.37
N CYS A 139 -0.41 2.58 -12.34
CA CYS A 139 0.23 1.26 -12.39
C CYS A 139 -0.39 0.33 -13.44
N GLN A 140 -1.71 0.40 -13.65
CA GLN A 140 -2.42 -0.38 -14.67
C GLN A 140 -2.04 0.04 -16.09
N GLU A 141 -1.94 1.34 -16.37
CA GLU A 141 -1.55 1.84 -17.69
C GLU A 141 -0.16 1.37 -18.10
N GLU A 142 0.78 1.34 -17.16
CA GLU A 142 2.13 0.88 -17.45
C GLU A 142 2.21 -0.63 -17.71
N GLU A 143 1.38 -1.45 -17.06
CA GLU A 143 1.29 -2.88 -17.40
C GLU A 143 0.73 -3.09 -18.81
N LYS A 144 -0.28 -2.31 -19.21
CA LYS A 144 -0.81 -2.32 -20.58
C LYS A 144 0.27 -1.94 -21.59
N LYS A 145 1.02 -0.86 -21.36
CA LYS A 145 2.12 -0.43 -22.25
C LYS A 145 3.19 -1.51 -22.40
N LYS A 146 3.57 -2.19 -21.32
CA LYS A 146 4.50 -3.34 -21.38
C LYS A 146 3.92 -4.46 -22.24
N SER A 147 2.64 -4.80 -22.07
CA SER A 147 1.96 -5.81 -22.89
C SER A 147 1.97 -5.45 -24.38
N TYR A 148 1.72 -4.18 -24.73
CA TYR A 148 1.77 -3.73 -26.13
C TYR A 148 3.18 -3.83 -26.71
N MET A 149 4.20 -3.40 -25.96
CA MET A 149 5.60 -3.51 -26.39
C MET A 149 5.99 -4.97 -26.65
N PHE A 150 5.54 -5.92 -25.83
CA PHE A 150 5.80 -7.35 -26.05
C PHE A 150 5.11 -7.92 -27.30
N LEU A 151 3.99 -7.35 -27.74
CA LEU A 151 3.27 -7.80 -28.94
C LEU A 151 3.84 -7.21 -30.24
N THR A 152 4.48 -6.05 -30.18
CA THR A 152 5.08 -5.37 -31.35
C THR A 152 6.46 -5.89 -31.76
N PHE A 153 7.10 -6.73 -30.94
CA PHE A 153 8.41 -7.34 -31.21
C PHE A 153 8.34 -8.84 -31.56
N LYS A 154 7.18 -9.33 -31.99
CA LYS A 154 6.95 -10.70 -32.44
C LYS A 154 6.45 -10.71 -33.88
#